data_AF-A0A8T6TLP6-F1
#
_entry.id   AF-A0A8T6TLP6-F1
#
_cell.length_a   1.000
_cell.length_b   1.000
_cell.length_c   1.000
_cell.angle_alpha   90.00
_cell.angle_beta   90.00
_cell.angle_gamma   90.00
#
_symmetry.space_group_name_H-M   'P 1'
#
loop_
_entity.id
_entity.type
_entity.pdbx_description
1 polymer ?
#
loop_
_entity_poly.entity_id
_entity_poly.type
_entity_poly.pdbx_seq_one_letter_code
_entity_poly.pdbx_strand_id
1 'polypeptide(L)'
;MGEAPREEVDGVEVRRLPVSRNRGSSMLSQAFEYLRFLVLAAGWVAFAHLRRPFSVIQVHTPPDALVFAATIPKLFGAKVILDIHDLLPEFFAARTGRSLDDRVLAIVAAEERISCRFADRVVTVTSHWRDELAGRGVDPEKLSVVMNLADADIFGDVTAKEPEKERFVVLYHGTFTERYGVDLLLDAASRLRTEIPGLEVRLVGDGEQREVLHARVREEGLEDVVLISDGMVGPDRLPGVLADADVGVVPNRSNVFTDG
;
A
#
# COMPACT_ATOMS: atom_id res chain seq x y z
N MET A 1 12.45 -18.29 0.62
CA MET A 1 11.09 -18.27 0.03
C MET A 1 11.17 -18.94 -1.33
N GLY A 2 10.39 -20.00 -1.52
CA GLY A 2 10.51 -20.98 -2.62
C GLY A 2 9.53 -20.74 -3.77
N GLU A 3 9.35 -19.50 -4.19
CA GLU A 3 8.50 -19.21 -5.36
C GLU A 3 9.24 -19.55 -6.66
N ALA A 4 8.52 -20.09 -7.64
CA ALA A 4 9.12 -20.49 -8.90
C ALA A 4 9.62 -19.25 -9.68
N PRO A 5 10.79 -19.32 -10.34
CA PRO A 5 11.30 -18.22 -11.18
C PRO A 5 10.34 -17.84 -12.32
N ARG A 6 9.46 -18.77 -12.71
CA ARG A 6 8.40 -18.59 -13.71
C ARG A 6 7.17 -19.36 -13.27
N GLU A 7 6.00 -18.78 -13.45
CA GLU A 7 4.71 -19.43 -13.26
C GLU A 7 3.66 -18.75 -14.12
N GLU A 8 2.49 -19.37 -14.25
CA GLU A 8 1.31 -18.79 -14.86
C GLU A 8 0.24 -18.66 -13.80
N VAL A 9 -0.31 -17.45 -13.63
CA VAL A 9 -1.37 -17.13 -12.67
C VAL A 9 -2.49 -16.47 -13.43
N ASP A 10 -3.68 -17.09 -13.44
CA ASP A 10 -4.87 -16.58 -14.13
C ASP A 10 -4.63 -16.18 -15.60
N GLY A 11 -3.82 -16.97 -16.31
CA GLY A 11 -3.44 -16.71 -17.71
C GLY A 11 -2.36 -15.64 -17.91
N VAL A 12 -1.77 -15.13 -16.82
CA VAL A 12 -0.66 -14.16 -16.83
C VAL A 12 0.65 -14.90 -16.59
N GLU A 13 1.60 -14.75 -17.51
CA GLU A 13 2.96 -15.27 -17.32
C GLU A 13 3.72 -14.39 -16.32
N VAL A 14 4.01 -14.94 -15.14
CA VAL A 14 4.77 -14.28 -14.09
C VAL A 14 6.23 -14.70 -14.18
N ARG A 15 7.14 -13.72 -14.22
CA ARG A 15 8.59 -13.94 -14.20
C ARG A 15 9.24 -13.20 -13.06
N ARG A 16 9.94 -13.95 -12.21
CA ARG A 16 10.65 -13.41 -11.05
C ARG A 16 12.13 -13.23 -11.38
N LEU A 17 12.64 -12.03 -11.17
CA LEU A 17 14.06 -11.73 -11.31
C LEU A 17 14.80 -12.13 -10.02
N PRO A 18 16.08 -12.55 -10.11
CA PRO A 18 16.85 -13.01 -8.96
C PRO A 18 17.33 -11.83 -8.10
N VAL A 19 16.41 -11.16 -7.42
CA VAL A 19 16.66 -10.07 -6.47
C VAL A 19 15.97 -10.43 -5.16
N SER A 20 16.76 -10.66 -4.12
CA SER A 20 16.26 -10.85 -2.76
C SER A 20 16.06 -9.49 -2.09
N ARG A 21 14.91 -9.28 -1.48
CA ARG A 21 14.63 -8.08 -0.71
C ARG A 21 14.83 -8.35 0.77
N ASN A 22 15.78 -7.66 1.40
CA ASN A 22 16.04 -7.80 2.84
C ASN A 22 15.30 -6.71 3.61
N ARG A 23 14.12 -7.05 4.16
CA ARG A 23 13.36 -6.17 5.05
C ARG A 23 14.16 -5.95 6.34
N GLY A 24 14.80 -4.78 6.48
CA GLY A 24 15.69 -4.43 7.60
C GLY A 24 17.08 -3.94 7.20
N SER A 25 17.40 -3.94 5.89
CA SER A 25 18.69 -3.43 5.39
C SER A 25 18.75 -1.90 5.39
N SER A 26 19.96 -1.32 5.42
CA SER A 26 20.16 0.14 5.38
C SER A 26 19.56 0.76 4.11
N MET A 27 19.25 2.06 4.12
CA MET A 27 18.70 2.77 2.95
C MET A 27 19.56 2.60 1.69
N LEU A 28 20.89 2.56 1.85
CA LEU A 28 21.82 2.33 0.74
C LEU A 28 21.71 0.91 0.17
N SER A 29 21.51 -0.10 1.02
CA SER A 29 21.26 -1.48 0.58
C SER A 29 19.96 -1.56 -0.22
N GLN A 30 18.90 -0.93 0.27
CA GLN A 30 17.61 -0.88 -0.43
C GLN A 30 17.75 -0.19 -1.80
N ALA A 31 18.48 0.93 -1.88
CA ALA A 31 18.74 1.61 -3.14
C ALA A 31 19.51 0.72 -4.14
N PHE A 32 20.51 -0.04 -3.65
CA PHE A 32 21.25 -0.98 -4.50
C PHE A 32 20.39 -2.16 -4.96
N GLU A 33 19.51 -2.69 -4.10
CA GLU A 33 18.54 -3.73 -4.44
C GLU A 33 17.60 -3.27 -5.57
N TYR A 34 17.06 -2.05 -5.47
CA TYR A 34 16.23 -1.45 -6.52
C TYR A 34 17.00 -1.19 -7.81
N LEU A 35 18.23 -0.67 -7.73
CA LEU A 35 19.07 -0.45 -8.91
C LEU A 35 19.39 -1.77 -9.62
N ARG A 36 19.75 -2.82 -8.87
CA ARG A 36 19.97 -4.16 -9.42
C ARG A 36 18.72 -4.68 -10.12
N PHE A 37 17.55 -4.54 -9.48
CA PHE A 37 16.28 -4.94 -10.09
C PHE A 37 16.01 -4.16 -11.39
N LEU A 38 16.16 -2.84 -11.38
CA LEU A 38 16.01 -1.99 -12.56
C LEU A 38 16.89 -2.46 -13.72
N VAL A 39 18.18 -2.72 -13.47
CA VAL A 39 19.12 -3.17 -14.52
C VAL A 39 18.72 -4.53 -15.08
N LEU A 40 18.36 -5.49 -14.22
CA LEU A 40 17.93 -6.81 -14.65
C LEU A 40 16.60 -6.76 -15.41
N ALA A 41 15.65 -5.95 -14.93
CA ALA A 41 14.36 -5.74 -15.58
C ALA A 41 14.54 -5.06 -16.95
N ALA A 42 15.34 -4.00 -17.03
CA ALA A 42 15.63 -3.31 -18.28
C ALA A 42 16.25 -4.26 -19.32
N GLY A 43 17.25 -5.05 -18.91
CA GLY A 43 17.89 -6.03 -19.80
C GLY A 43 16.92 -7.11 -20.29
N TRP A 44 16.08 -7.63 -19.38
CA TRP A 44 15.09 -8.65 -19.74
C TRP A 44 13.97 -8.10 -20.62
N VAL A 45 13.39 -6.95 -20.26
CA VAL A 45 12.31 -6.29 -21.01
C VAL A 45 12.80 -5.91 -22.41
N ALA A 46 14.02 -5.38 -22.54
CA ALA A 46 14.62 -5.10 -23.84
C ALA A 46 14.76 -6.37 -24.70
N PHE A 47 15.32 -7.45 -24.13
CA PHE A 47 15.48 -8.71 -24.82
C PHE A 47 14.14 -9.35 -25.23
N ALA A 48 13.15 -9.31 -24.34
CA ALA A 48 11.81 -9.83 -24.61
C ALA A 48 11.13 -9.04 -25.74
N HIS A 49 11.24 -7.71 -25.71
CA HIS A 49 10.69 -6.83 -26.74
C HIS A 49 11.27 -7.10 -28.13
N LEU A 50 12.58 -7.38 -28.23
CA LEU A 50 13.24 -7.72 -29.50
C LEU A 50 12.75 -9.06 -30.09
N ARG A 51 12.20 -9.96 -29.26
CA ARG A 51 11.62 -11.23 -29.74
C ARG A 51 10.13 -11.12 -30.01
N ARG A 52 9.42 -10.43 -29.14
CA ARG A 52 7.98 -10.20 -29.22
C ARG A 52 7.71 -8.75 -28.78
N PRO A 53 7.53 -7.82 -29.73
CA PRO A 53 7.33 -6.42 -29.40
C PRO A 53 6.12 -6.21 -28.49
N PHE A 54 6.35 -5.50 -27.39
CA PHE A 54 5.30 -4.99 -26.51
C PHE A 54 4.63 -3.76 -27.14
N SER A 55 3.31 -3.72 -27.16
CA SER A 55 2.57 -2.51 -27.55
C SER A 55 2.46 -1.51 -26.40
N VAL A 56 2.32 -2.02 -25.17
CA VAL A 56 2.17 -1.26 -23.94
C VAL A 56 2.99 -1.93 -22.83
N ILE A 57 3.59 -1.13 -21.96
CA ILE A 57 4.26 -1.54 -20.73
C ILE A 57 3.69 -0.71 -19.59
N GLN A 58 3.14 -1.39 -18.59
CA GLN A 58 2.73 -0.76 -17.33
C GLN A 58 3.79 -1.04 -16.27
N VAL A 59 4.24 0.01 -15.60
CA VAL A 59 5.21 -0.07 -14.50
C VAL A 59 4.52 0.41 -13.24
N HIS A 60 4.41 -0.49 -12.27
CA HIS A 60 3.81 -0.24 -10.97
C HIS A 60 4.90 0.09 -9.94
N THR A 61 4.70 1.16 -9.17
CA THR A 61 5.67 1.70 -8.21
C THR A 61 5.46 1.08 -6.81
N PRO A 62 6.43 1.17 -5.88
CA PRO A 62 7.71 1.90 -5.88
C PRO A 62 8.98 1.09 -6.26
N PRO A 63 10.08 1.77 -6.67
CA PRO A 63 10.22 3.21 -6.95
C PRO A 63 9.84 3.58 -8.39
N ASP A 64 9.51 4.85 -8.62
CA ASP A 64 9.08 5.37 -9.93
C ASP A 64 10.15 5.20 -11.01
N ALA A 65 11.42 5.25 -10.63
CA ALA A 65 12.57 5.03 -11.50
C ALA A 65 12.55 3.67 -12.23
N LEU A 66 11.75 2.70 -11.76
CA LEU A 66 11.53 1.44 -12.48
C LEU A 66 10.96 1.66 -13.89
N VAL A 67 10.32 2.81 -14.14
CA VAL A 67 9.77 3.17 -15.46
C VAL A 67 10.84 3.13 -16.55
N PHE A 68 12.11 3.42 -16.21
CA PHE A 68 13.22 3.40 -17.16
C PHE A 68 13.58 1.99 -17.65
N ALA A 69 13.07 0.92 -17.04
CA ALA A 69 13.17 -0.43 -17.60
C ALA A 69 12.51 -0.53 -18.99
N ALA A 70 11.54 0.33 -19.29
CA ALA A 70 10.85 0.39 -20.57
C ALA A 70 11.58 1.21 -21.65
N THR A 71 12.80 1.72 -21.39
CA THR A 71 13.53 2.61 -22.32
C THR A 71 13.65 2.02 -23.72
N ILE A 72 14.15 0.79 -23.86
CA ILE A 72 14.31 0.15 -25.16
C ILE A 72 12.95 -0.03 -25.86
N PRO A 73 11.95 -0.73 -25.28
CA PRO A 73 10.62 -0.81 -25.87
C PRO A 73 10.03 0.53 -26.31
N LYS A 74 10.16 1.56 -25.47
CA LYS A 74 9.62 2.90 -25.74
C LYS A 74 10.28 3.53 -26.97
N LEU A 75 11.60 3.38 -27.13
CA LEU A 75 12.32 3.83 -28.32
C LEU A 75 11.86 3.10 -29.60
N PHE A 76 11.36 1.87 -29.47
CA PHE A 76 10.77 1.09 -30.56
C PHE A 76 9.24 1.25 -30.70
N GLY A 77 8.65 2.23 -30.01
CA GLY A 77 7.25 2.64 -30.18
C GLY A 77 6.26 2.10 -29.16
N ALA A 78 6.70 1.32 -28.16
CA ALA A 78 5.83 0.89 -27.07
C ALA A 78 5.36 2.09 -26.23
N LYS A 79 4.10 2.07 -25.79
CA LYS A 79 3.57 3.05 -24.84
C LYS A 79 3.88 2.64 -23.40
N VAL A 80 4.18 3.60 -22.55
CA VAL A 80 4.54 3.37 -21.16
C VAL A 80 3.52 4.03 -20.24
N ILE A 81 2.94 3.22 -19.34
CA ILE A 81 2.06 3.65 -18.27
C ILE A 81 2.85 3.55 -16.97
N LEU A 82 2.95 4.64 -16.22
CA LEU A 82 3.46 4.65 -14.86
C LEU A 82 2.28 4.63 -13.89
N ASP A 83 2.21 3.65 -13.01
CA ASP A 83 1.10 3.42 -12.09
C ASP A 83 1.56 3.67 -10.64
N ILE A 84 1.23 4.86 -10.13
CA ILE A 84 1.71 5.42 -8.85
C ILE A 84 0.69 5.14 -7.73
N HIS A 85 1.10 4.29 -6.79
CA HIS A 85 0.30 3.92 -5.60
C HIS A 85 0.86 4.45 -4.29
N ASP A 86 1.98 5.18 -4.33
CA ASP A 86 2.52 5.93 -3.21
C ASP A 86 3.21 7.19 -3.76
N LEU A 87 2.92 8.37 -3.19
CA LEU A 87 3.73 9.56 -3.48
C LEU A 87 5.07 9.43 -2.76
N LEU A 88 6.15 9.30 -3.53
CA LEU A 88 7.46 8.98 -2.97
C LEU A 88 7.99 10.05 -2.00
N PRO A 89 7.92 11.37 -2.29
CA PRO A 89 8.40 12.39 -1.36
C PRO A 89 7.74 12.30 0.02
N GLU A 90 6.43 12.12 0.06
CA GLU A 90 5.59 12.00 1.27
C GLU A 90 5.89 10.70 2.01
N PHE A 91 6.02 9.59 1.27
CA PHE A 91 6.40 8.29 1.84
C PHE A 91 7.78 8.36 2.51
N PHE A 92 8.76 8.97 1.84
CA PHE A 92 10.10 9.15 2.39
C PHE A 92 10.14 10.14 3.56
N ALA A 93 9.36 11.23 3.50
CA ALA A 93 9.20 12.18 4.61
C ALA A 93 8.71 11.47 5.87
N ALA A 94 7.59 10.74 5.75
CA ALA A 94 6.98 9.99 6.85
C ALA A 94 7.93 8.93 7.41
N ARG A 95 8.67 8.23 6.54
CA ARG A 95 9.62 7.18 6.96
C ARG A 95 10.88 7.72 7.64
N THR A 96 11.36 8.89 7.23
CA THR A 96 12.65 9.45 7.71
C THR A 96 12.49 10.57 8.74
N GLY A 97 11.26 11.01 9.00
CA GLY A 97 10.99 12.17 9.85
C GLY A 97 11.51 13.49 9.27
N ARG A 98 11.74 13.55 7.96
CA ARG A 98 12.25 14.75 7.26
C ARG A 98 11.10 15.63 6.80
N SER A 99 11.36 16.93 6.72
CA SER A 99 10.44 17.88 6.08
C SER A 99 10.44 17.70 4.57
N LEU A 100 9.29 17.94 3.92
CA LEU A 100 9.15 17.99 2.45
C LEU A 100 10.10 19.01 1.79
N ASP A 101 10.51 20.04 2.53
CA ASP A 101 11.47 21.06 2.05
C ASP A 101 12.94 20.60 2.10
N ASP A 102 13.22 19.38 2.58
CA ASP A 102 14.57 18.84 2.65
C ASP A 102 15.16 18.60 1.25
N ARG A 103 16.45 18.92 1.06
CA ARG A 103 17.16 18.75 -0.21
C ARG A 103 17.15 17.30 -0.72
N VAL A 104 17.14 16.32 0.18
CA VAL A 104 17.01 14.90 -0.17
C VAL A 104 15.64 14.63 -0.77
N LEU A 105 14.57 15.19 -0.20
CA LEU A 105 13.22 15.01 -0.75
C LEU A 105 13.00 15.80 -2.04
N ALA A 106 13.70 16.92 -2.23
CA ALA A 106 13.73 17.60 -3.52
C ALA A 106 14.35 16.72 -4.63
N ILE A 107 15.32 15.85 -4.30
CA ILE A 107 15.88 14.86 -5.24
C ILE A 107 14.85 13.76 -5.54
N VAL A 108 14.16 13.26 -4.52
CA VAL A 108 13.08 12.26 -4.69
C VAL A 108 11.96 12.83 -5.57
N ALA A 109 11.51 14.06 -5.29
CA ALA A 109 10.51 14.74 -6.11
C ALA A 109 11.01 15.06 -7.53
N ALA A 110 12.31 15.29 -7.72
CA ALA A 110 12.87 15.42 -9.07
C ALA A 110 12.83 14.09 -9.83
N GLU A 111 13.14 12.98 -9.16
CA GLU A 111 13.06 11.64 -9.74
C GLU A 111 11.62 11.29 -10.14
N GLU A 112 10.65 11.46 -9.24
CA GLU A 112 9.21 11.27 -9.51
C GLU A 112 8.77 12.05 -10.76
N ARG A 113 9.17 13.34 -10.87
CA ARG A 113 8.85 14.18 -12.03
C ARG A 113 9.49 13.70 -13.32
N ILE A 114 10.75 13.27 -13.29
CA ILE A 114 11.45 12.75 -14.48
C ILE A 114 10.78 11.43 -14.92
N SER A 115 10.42 10.57 -13.98
CA SER A 115 9.73 9.31 -14.22
C SER A 115 8.33 9.53 -14.82
N CYS A 116 7.55 10.47 -14.26
CA CYS A 116 6.26 10.89 -14.83
C CYS A 116 6.41 11.49 -16.24
N ARG A 117 7.45 12.30 -16.48
CA ARG A 117 7.71 12.88 -17.80
C ARG A 117 8.06 11.82 -18.84
N PHE A 118 8.79 10.78 -18.45
CA PHE A 118 9.17 9.66 -19.30
C PHE A 118 7.95 8.82 -19.73
N ALA A 119 6.96 8.66 -18.85
CA ALA A 119 5.73 7.93 -19.14
C ALA A 119 4.84 8.63 -20.20
N ASP A 120 4.10 7.83 -20.98
CA ASP A 120 3.05 8.35 -21.87
C ASP A 120 1.77 8.66 -21.10
N ARG A 121 1.46 7.86 -20.07
CA ARG A 121 0.36 8.06 -19.12
C ARG A 121 0.83 7.80 -17.70
N VAL A 122 0.24 8.51 -16.74
CA VAL A 122 0.46 8.30 -15.32
C VAL A 122 -0.90 8.02 -14.67
N VAL A 123 -1.01 6.87 -14.02
CA VAL A 123 -2.19 6.45 -13.26
C VAL A 123 -1.91 6.66 -11.78
N THR A 124 -2.88 7.17 -11.04
CA THR A 124 -2.84 7.30 -9.59
C THR A 124 -4.18 6.96 -8.97
N VAL A 125 -4.22 6.73 -7.66
CA VAL A 125 -5.38 6.11 -6.98
C VAL A 125 -6.38 7.11 -6.40
N THR A 126 -6.04 8.40 -6.28
CA THR A 126 -6.95 9.44 -5.79
C THR A 126 -6.85 10.74 -6.59
N SER A 127 -7.91 11.56 -6.59
CA SER A 127 -7.86 12.91 -7.17
C SER A 127 -6.88 13.81 -6.45
N HIS A 128 -6.72 13.61 -5.14
CA HIS A 128 -5.78 14.38 -4.33
C HIS A 128 -4.33 14.17 -4.81
N TRP A 129 -3.91 12.92 -4.99
CA TRP A 129 -2.57 12.62 -5.51
C TRP A 129 -2.35 13.08 -6.93
N ARG A 130 -3.39 13.06 -7.77
CA ARG A 130 -3.35 13.67 -9.10
C ARG A 130 -3.02 15.16 -9.00
N ASP A 131 -3.70 15.87 -8.10
CA ASP A 131 -3.54 17.31 -7.95
C ASP A 131 -2.16 17.65 -7.35
N GLU A 132 -1.65 16.83 -6.43
CA GLU A 132 -0.27 16.92 -5.91
C GLU A 132 0.78 16.72 -7.02
N LEU A 133 0.66 15.66 -7.82
CA LEU A 133 1.56 15.41 -8.96
C LEU A 133 1.50 16.56 -9.98
N ALA A 134 0.31 17.07 -10.27
CA ALA A 134 0.11 18.23 -11.15
C ALA A 134 0.75 19.50 -10.55
N GLY A 135 0.58 19.74 -9.26
CA GLY A 135 1.21 20.84 -8.51
C GLY A 135 2.74 20.77 -8.53
N ARG A 136 3.30 19.56 -8.62
CA ARG A 136 4.74 19.32 -8.81
C ARG A 136 5.19 19.44 -10.27
N GLY A 137 4.30 19.77 -11.21
CA GLY A 137 4.64 20.04 -12.60
C GLY A 137 4.58 18.82 -13.53
N VAL A 138 3.89 17.76 -13.11
CA VAL A 138 3.47 16.69 -14.05
C VAL A 138 2.33 17.23 -14.91
N ASP A 139 2.37 16.94 -16.21
CA ASP A 139 1.35 17.36 -17.16
C ASP A 139 -0.03 16.75 -16.79
N PRO A 140 -1.05 17.58 -16.48
CA PRO A 140 -2.39 17.10 -16.14
C PRO A 140 -3.02 16.23 -17.22
N GLU A 141 -2.71 16.44 -18.50
CA GLU A 141 -3.28 15.64 -19.59
C GLU A 141 -2.77 14.20 -19.59
N LYS A 142 -1.64 13.92 -18.94
CA LYS A 142 -1.09 12.57 -18.78
C LYS A 142 -1.67 11.83 -17.57
N LEU A 143 -2.19 12.57 -16.60
CA LEU A 143 -2.64 12.03 -15.33
C LEU A 143 -4.06 11.44 -15.45
N SER A 144 -4.28 10.30 -14.82
CA SER A 144 -5.57 9.64 -14.76
C SER A 144 -5.77 9.02 -13.37
N VAL A 145 -6.98 9.13 -12.84
CA VAL A 145 -7.32 8.55 -11.54
C VAL A 145 -8.03 7.23 -11.77
N VAL A 146 -7.45 6.14 -11.27
CA VAL A 146 -8.06 4.82 -11.22
C VAL A 146 -8.04 4.37 -9.78
N MET A 147 -9.19 4.50 -9.11
CA MET A 147 -9.31 4.14 -7.70
C MET A 147 -9.22 2.62 -7.53
N ASN A 148 -8.51 2.19 -6.49
CA ASN A 148 -8.57 0.80 -6.06
C ASN A 148 -9.97 0.50 -5.52
N LEU A 149 -10.60 -0.55 -6.05
CA LEU A 149 -11.93 -0.99 -5.64
C LEU A 149 -11.83 -2.37 -5.01
N ALA A 150 -12.75 -2.66 -4.09
CA ALA A 150 -12.93 -4.01 -3.60
C ALA A 150 -13.38 -4.93 -4.74
N ASP A 151 -12.90 -6.17 -4.72
CA ASP A 151 -13.31 -7.18 -5.68
C ASP A 151 -14.81 -7.48 -5.51
N ALA A 152 -15.60 -7.22 -6.54
CA ALA A 152 -17.04 -7.42 -6.50
C ALA A 152 -17.42 -8.90 -6.33
N ASP A 153 -16.59 -9.84 -6.78
CA ASP A 153 -16.88 -11.27 -6.63
C ASP A 153 -16.69 -11.73 -5.17
N ILE A 154 -15.87 -11.00 -4.40
CA ILE A 154 -15.61 -11.29 -2.98
C ILE A 154 -16.55 -10.48 -2.07
N PHE A 155 -16.79 -9.21 -2.39
CA PHE A 155 -17.49 -8.25 -1.53
C PHE A 155 -18.87 -7.82 -2.04
N GLY A 156 -19.34 -8.33 -3.19
CA GLY A 156 -20.59 -7.89 -3.83
C GLY A 156 -21.87 -8.33 -3.11
N ASP A 157 -21.88 -9.54 -2.54
CA ASP A 157 -23.06 -10.16 -1.93
C ASP A 157 -22.98 -10.25 -0.40
N VAL A 158 -22.39 -9.22 0.24
CA VAL A 158 -22.24 -9.20 1.70
C VAL A 158 -23.48 -8.59 2.35
N THR A 159 -24.29 -9.42 3.00
CA THR A 159 -25.39 -8.95 3.85
C THR A 159 -24.88 -8.73 5.27
N ALA A 160 -24.88 -7.47 5.72
CA ALA A 160 -24.58 -7.17 7.12
C ALA A 160 -25.62 -7.83 8.04
N LYS A 161 -25.16 -8.33 9.19
CA LYS A 161 -26.08 -8.82 10.21
C LYS A 161 -26.89 -7.67 10.79
N GLU A 162 -28.08 -7.97 11.29
CA GLU A 162 -28.83 -6.99 12.05
C GLU A 162 -28.08 -6.65 13.34
N PRO A 163 -27.94 -5.35 13.68
CA PRO A 163 -27.27 -4.93 14.91
C PRO A 163 -27.94 -5.56 16.15
N GLU A 164 -27.12 -6.14 17.03
CA GLU A 164 -27.58 -6.68 18.31
C GLU A 164 -27.68 -5.54 19.33
N LYS A 165 -28.83 -5.32 19.98
CA LYS A 165 -29.03 -4.17 20.88
C LYS A 165 -28.09 -4.12 22.09
N GLU A 166 -27.58 -5.27 22.51
CA GLU A 166 -26.75 -5.42 23.71
C GLU A 166 -25.24 -5.46 23.41
N ARG A 167 -24.87 -5.26 22.14
CA ARG A 167 -23.50 -5.39 21.67
C ARG A 167 -23.19 -4.31 20.64
N PHE A 168 -21.98 -3.76 20.70
CA PHE A 168 -21.51 -2.81 19.69
C PHE A 168 -20.09 -3.17 19.27
N VAL A 169 -19.97 -3.73 18.07
CA VAL A 169 -18.73 -4.29 17.53
C VAL A 169 -18.03 -3.26 16.65
N VAL A 170 -16.89 -2.78 17.11
CA VAL A 170 -15.96 -1.93 16.39
C VAL A 170 -14.87 -2.79 15.77
N LEU A 171 -14.67 -2.71 14.47
CA LEU A 171 -13.69 -3.52 13.74
C LEU A 171 -12.59 -2.67 13.14
N TYR A 172 -11.35 -3.04 13.41
CA TYR A 172 -10.21 -2.69 12.58
C TYR A 172 -9.72 -3.95 11.86
N HIS A 173 -9.47 -3.85 10.56
CA HIS A 173 -8.78 -4.89 9.81
C HIS A 173 -7.59 -4.33 9.05
N GLY A 174 -6.46 -5.04 9.07
CA GLY A 174 -5.26 -4.65 8.32
C GLY A 174 -3.97 -4.82 9.08
N THR A 175 -2.90 -4.23 8.56
CA THR A 175 -1.56 -4.38 9.14
C THR A 175 -1.44 -3.62 10.48
N PHE A 176 -0.75 -4.20 11.46
CA PHE A 176 -0.42 -3.54 12.72
C PHE A 176 0.94 -2.84 12.59
N THR A 177 0.92 -1.60 12.07
CA THR A 177 2.09 -0.70 12.00
C THR A 177 1.76 0.61 12.69
N GLU A 178 2.75 1.28 13.28
CA GLU A 178 2.55 2.50 14.07
C GLU A 178 1.75 3.59 13.32
N ARG A 179 2.02 3.75 12.03
CA ARG A 179 1.33 4.73 11.16
C ARG A 179 -0.18 4.53 11.03
N TYR A 180 -0.67 3.31 11.17
CA TYR A 180 -2.10 3.01 11.09
C TYR A 180 -2.83 3.23 12.41
N GLY A 181 -2.12 3.63 13.47
CA GLY A 181 -2.70 4.14 14.70
C GLY A 181 -3.66 3.18 15.41
N VAL A 182 -3.45 1.86 15.25
CA VAL A 182 -4.26 0.82 15.92
C VAL A 182 -4.24 1.00 17.44
N ASP A 183 -3.14 1.55 17.96
CA ASP A 183 -2.98 1.86 19.37
C ASP A 183 -3.85 3.06 19.83
N LEU A 184 -4.22 3.98 18.94
CA LEU A 184 -5.21 5.03 19.20
C LEU A 184 -6.61 4.45 19.37
N LEU A 185 -6.91 3.34 18.70
CA LEU A 185 -8.17 2.64 18.88
C LEU A 185 -8.25 1.98 20.27
N LEU A 186 -7.11 1.55 20.84
CA LEU A 186 -7.06 1.10 22.24
C LEU A 186 -7.33 2.26 23.21
N ASP A 187 -6.75 3.45 22.95
CA ASP A 187 -7.04 4.65 23.76
C ASP A 187 -8.53 5.00 23.75
N ALA A 188 -9.17 4.89 22.59
CA ALA A 188 -10.61 5.11 22.45
C ALA A 188 -11.42 4.06 23.20
N ALA A 189 -11.04 2.77 23.10
CA ALA A 189 -11.70 1.67 23.81
C ALA A 189 -11.67 1.88 25.33
N SER A 190 -10.50 2.26 25.87
CA SER A 190 -10.29 2.51 27.30
C SER A 190 -11.21 3.62 27.84
N ARG A 191 -11.45 4.67 27.04
CA ARG A 191 -12.33 5.79 27.41
C ARG A 191 -13.81 5.44 27.28
N LEU A 192 -14.17 4.68 26.25
CA LEU A 192 -15.57 4.45 25.88
C LEU A 192 -16.19 3.19 26.49
N ARG A 193 -15.40 2.24 27.02
CA ARG A 193 -15.94 0.97 27.56
C ARG A 193 -16.99 1.14 28.66
N THR A 194 -16.95 2.23 29.42
CA THR A 194 -17.95 2.53 30.46
C THR A 194 -19.15 3.31 29.93
N GLU A 195 -19.00 4.00 28.80
CA GLU A 195 -20.04 4.83 28.19
C GLU A 195 -20.88 4.04 27.17
N ILE A 196 -20.31 3.00 26.56
CA ILE A 196 -20.95 2.13 25.57
C ILE A 196 -21.04 0.71 26.15
N PRO A 197 -22.17 0.36 26.78
CA PRO A 197 -22.42 -1.00 27.22
C PRO A 197 -22.35 -1.98 26.05
N GLY A 198 -21.62 -3.09 26.22
CA GLY A 198 -21.47 -4.11 25.18
C GLY A 198 -20.44 -3.76 24.09
N LEU A 199 -19.59 -2.75 24.31
CA LEU A 199 -18.49 -2.41 23.41
C LEU A 199 -17.53 -3.60 23.24
N GLU A 200 -17.29 -3.97 21.99
CA GLU A 200 -16.29 -4.96 21.60
C GLU A 200 -15.45 -4.40 20.46
N VAL A 201 -14.15 -4.29 20.67
CA VAL A 201 -13.17 -3.82 19.69
C VAL A 201 -12.40 -5.02 19.15
N ARG A 202 -12.59 -5.33 17.87
CA ARG A 202 -11.91 -6.41 17.17
C ARG A 202 -10.77 -5.86 16.32
N LEU A 203 -9.57 -6.34 16.59
CA LEU A 203 -8.38 -6.04 15.82
C LEU A 203 -8.00 -7.27 15.00
N VAL A 204 -8.28 -7.22 13.69
CA VAL A 204 -8.08 -8.34 12.76
C VAL A 204 -6.88 -8.07 11.87
N GLY A 205 -5.77 -8.78 12.09
CA GLY A 205 -4.55 -8.49 11.37
C GLY A 205 -3.27 -8.94 12.05
N ASP A 206 -2.16 -8.45 11.52
CA ASP A 206 -0.82 -8.74 11.99
C ASP A 206 0.17 -7.63 11.62
N GLY A 207 1.32 -7.57 12.26
CA GLY A 207 2.37 -6.60 11.96
C GLY A 207 3.35 -6.41 13.10
N GLU A 208 4.32 -5.50 12.89
CA GLU A 208 5.39 -5.22 13.85
C GLU A 208 4.89 -4.75 15.22
N GLN A 209 3.69 -4.15 15.28
CA GLN A 209 3.09 -3.66 16.53
C GLN A 209 2.28 -4.73 17.27
N ARG A 210 2.17 -5.97 16.77
CA ARG A 210 1.31 -7.01 17.37
C ARG A 210 1.61 -7.23 18.86
N GLU A 211 2.87 -7.52 19.20
CA GLU A 211 3.28 -7.80 20.58
C GLU A 211 3.07 -6.58 21.49
N VAL A 212 3.30 -5.38 20.97
CA VAL A 212 3.08 -4.11 21.69
C VAL A 212 1.60 -3.93 22.01
N LEU A 213 0.71 -4.17 21.04
CA LEU A 213 -0.74 -4.08 21.22
C LEU A 213 -1.24 -5.12 22.25
N HIS A 214 -0.77 -6.37 22.18
CA HIS A 214 -1.09 -7.40 23.16
C HIS A 214 -0.59 -7.06 24.58
N ALA A 215 0.56 -6.42 24.71
CA ALA A 215 1.06 -5.94 26.00
C ALA A 215 0.16 -4.84 26.55
N ARG A 216 -0.15 -3.81 25.74
CA ARG A 216 -1.04 -2.70 26.13
C ARG A 216 -2.41 -3.16 26.56
N VAL A 217 -3.05 -4.07 25.81
CA VAL A 217 -4.36 -4.62 26.18
C VAL A 217 -4.33 -5.25 27.58
N ARG A 218 -3.26 -5.95 27.94
CA ARG A 218 -3.10 -6.56 29.28
C ARG A 218 -2.77 -5.55 30.37
N GLU A 219 -1.86 -4.62 30.09
CA GLU A 219 -1.42 -3.62 31.06
C GLU A 219 -2.54 -2.63 31.41
N GLU A 220 -3.40 -2.31 30.45
CA GLU A 220 -4.53 -1.39 30.61
C GLU A 220 -5.82 -2.09 31.06
N GLY A 221 -5.80 -3.43 31.17
CA GLY A 221 -6.94 -4.23 31.60
C GLY A 221 -8.11 -4.14 30.61
N LEU A 222 -7.83 -4.24 29.30
CA LEU A 222 -8.80 -4.11 28.20
C LEU A 222 -9.22 -5.47 27.61
N GLU A 223 -8.83 -6.59 28.23
CA GLU A 223 -9.12 -7.93 27.72
C GLU A 223 -10.62 -8.26 27.65
N ASP A 224 -11.45 -7.53 28.40
CA ASP A 224 -12.90 -7.67 28.41
C ASP A 224 -13.58 -7.03 27.20
N VAL A 225 -12.94 -6.05 26.57
CA VAL A 225 -13.49 -5.29 25.44
C VAL A 225 -12.66 -5.36 24.16
N VAL A 226 -11.38 -5.77 24.20
CA VAL A 226 -10.51 -5.85 23.01
C VAL A 226 -10.17 -7.29 22.67
N LEU A 227 -10.46 -7.68 21.42
CA LEU A 227 -10.12 -8.98 20.85
C LEU A 227 -9.13 -8.81 19.71
N ILE A 228 -7.94 -9.41 19.83
CA ILE A 228 -6.93 -9.41 18.77
C ILE A 228 -6.91 -10.79 18.10
N SER A 229 -7.10 -10.84 16.79
CA SER A 229 -7.06 -12.10 16.01
C SER A 229 -5.67 -12.74 16.01
N ASP A 230 -5.58 -14.05 15.75
CA ASP A 230 -4.30 -14.79 15.65
C ASP A 230 -3.42 -14.41 14.45
N GLY A 231 -3.91 -13.55 13.55
CA GLY A 231 -3.12 -13.05 12.43
C GLY A 231 -4.00 -12.50 11.30
N MET A 232 -3.40 -12.36 10.12
CA MET A 232 -4.11 -11.89 8.93
C MET A 232 -5.25 -12.83 8.53
N VAL A 233 -6.37 -12.23 8.11
CA VAL A 233 -7.51 -12.93 7.53
C VAL A 233 -7.44 -12.81 6.03
N GLY A 234 -7.54 -13.93 5.32
CA GLY A 234 -7.59 -13.96 3.86
C GLY A 234 -8.83 -13.26 3.29
N PRO A 235 -8.76 -12.75 2.05
CA PRO A 235 -9.81 -11.92 1.45
C PRO A 235 -11.18 -12.62 1.45
N ASP A 236 -11.25 -13.93 1.17
CA ASP A 236 -12.51 -14.69 1.10
C ASP A 236 -13.29 -14.75 2.42
N ARG A 237 -12.60 -14.64 3.57
CA ARG A 237 -13.24 -14.68 4.90
C ARG A 237 -13.56 -13.29 5.44
N LEU A 238 -12.90 -12.25 4.91
CA LEU A 238 -13.06 -10.88 5.38
C LEU A 238 -14.52 -10.38 5.27
N PRO A 239 -15.28 -10.68 4.21
CA PRO A 239 -16.72 -10.39 4.14
C PRO A 239 -17.51 -10.79 5.38
N GLY A 240 -17.31 -12.01 5.88
CA GLY A 240 -18.02 -12.51 7.06
C GLY A 240 -17.61 -11.80 8.35
N VAL A 241 -16.36 -11.36 8.44
CA VAL A 241 -15.86 -10.56 9.57
C VAL A 241 -16.45 -9.15 9.53
N LEU A 242 -16.49 -8.53 8.35
CA LEU A 242 -17.09 -7.20 8.15
C LEU A 242 -18.60 -7.22 8.43
N ALA A 243 -19.31 -8.26 7.99
CA ALA A 243 -20.75 -8.41 8.19
C ALA A 243 -21.16 -8.57 9.66
N ASP A 244 -20.24 -8.96 10.53
CA ASP A 244 -20.46 -9.15 11.98
C ASP A 244 -20.02 -7.92 12.80
N ALA A 245 -19.61 -6.83 12.15
CA ALA A 245 -19.24 -5.58 12.79
C ALA A 245 -20.31 -4.51 12.59
N ASP A 246 -20.53 -3.67 13.61
CA ASP A 246 -21.43 -2.52 13.51
C ASP A 246 -20.74 -1.32 12.85
N VAL A 247 -19.42 -1.19 13.06
CA VAL A 247 -18.61 -0.11 12.46
C VAL A 247 -17.19 -0.56 12.16
N GLY A 248 -16.71 -0.22 10.96
CA GLY A 248 -15.29 -0.30 10.59
C GLY A 248 -14.56 1.01 10.91
N VAL A 249 -13.37 0.93 11.51
CA VAL A 249 -12.56 2.10 11.88
C VAL A 249 -11.22 2.09 11.15
N VAL A 250 -10.82 3.26 10.65
CA VAL A 250 -9.50 3.52 10.07
C VAL A 250 -8.79 4.57 10.96
N PRO A 251 -8.04 4.14 11.99
CA PRO A 251 -7.50 5.04 13.02
C PRO A 251 -6.13 5.60 12.64
N ASN A 252 -5.92 5.87 11.35
CA ASN A 252 -4.63 6.33 10.83
C ASN A 252 -4.12 7.55 11.60
N ARG A 253 -2.84 7.55 11.97
CA ARG A 253 -2.22 8.73 12.58
C ARG A 253 -2.17 9.85 11.55
N SER A 254 -2.55 11.05 11.95
CA SER A 254 -2.37 12.27 11.15
C SER A 254 -0.89 12.49 10.86
N ASN A 255 -0.49 12.43 9.58
CA ASN A 255 0.84 12.75 9.11
C ASN A 255 0.82 13.14 7.63
N VAL A 256 1.98 13.56 7.11
CA VAL A 256 2.17 14.03 5.71
C VAL A 256 1.74 12.98 4.67
N PHE A 257 1.75 11.70 5.00
CA PHE A 257 1.36 10.62 4.08
C PHE A 257 -0.13 10.25 4.18
N THR A 258 -0.75 10.42 5.35
CA THR A 258 -2.14 9.98 5.63
C THR A 258 -3.16 11.10 5.50
N ASP A 259 -2.77 12.35 5.73
CA ASP A 259 -3.62 13.55 5.65
C ASP A 259 -3.20 14.50 4.53
N GLY A 260 -2.01 14.28 3.98
CA GLY A 260 -1.37 15.14 2.99
C GLY A 260 -1.67 14.77 1.56
#